data_AF-A0A1V2GGB1-F1
#
_entry.id   AF-A0A1V2GGB1-F1
#
_cell.length_a   1.000
_cell.length_b   1.000
_cell.length_c   1.000
_cell.angle_alpha   90.00
_cell.angle_beta   90.00
_cell.angle_gamma   90.00
#
_symmetry.space_group_name_H-M   'P 1'
#
loop_
_entity.id
_entity.type
_entity.pdbx_description
1 polymer ?
#
loop_
_entity_poly.entity_id
_entity_poly.type
_entity_poly.pdbx_seq_one_letter_code
_entity_poly.pdbx_strand_id
1 'polypeptide(L)'
;MTLIENIYADRQLLVLLVATVIATVGLFIVPLYSITKLVKRKLSKLPTASHPSEQTPPGRGRSVLFPYPPTFAGSEHAQYLWQMLNQDYYQFQLAELQKLLAREGYTLSFRKDHRVILPSDVQSAIAKELIAKRERYLAPSKNTALCDEIAETAMRDGGAQKLLEKIITLNKELGWYIARPDTDCNRQAQVLPYRQMKITIRATKEMLTRDVVRCLRDIASQIREAPITDIATKATEAVDDGIVYEYESWLTAIPPGLFPDTAGSKVPQFIEEQHFSTVRADSCRHYIVLLQGIKTSSQEAMAAQLDAAAGRIAVGDSTGAEYDDDYGYAFRVFRPATEA
;
A
#
# COMPACT_ATOMS: atom_id res chain seq x y z
N MET A 1 5.47 -66.61 34.83
CA MET A 1 4.87 -66.57 33.48
C MET A 1 3.78 -65.49 33.48
N THR A 2 4.14 -64.21 33.63
CA THR A 2 3.16 -63.13 33.87
C THR A 2 3.59 -61.71 33.45
N LEU A 3 4.77 -61.52 32.84
CA LEU A 3 5.21 -60.17 32.40
C LEU A 3 5.22 -59.99 30.88
N ILE A 4 5.38 -61.09 30.12
CA ILE A 4 5.43 -61.08 28.65
C ILE A 4 4.01 -61.05 28.04
N GLU A 5 3.03 -61.70 28.66
CA GLU A 5 1.63 -61.68 28.19
C GLU A 5 1.00 -60.29 28.31
N ASN A 6 1.39 -59.49 29.33
CA ASN A 6 0.84 -58.15 29.56
C ASN A 6 1.33 -57.14 28.51
N ILE A 7 2.58 -57.26 28.05
CA ILE A 7 3.15 -56.43 26.98
C ILE A 7 2.52 -56.78 25.61
N TYR A 8 2.13 -58.04 25.42
CA TYR A 8 1.51 -58.47 24.18
C TYR A 8 0.06 -57.99 24.05
N ALA A 9 -0.69 -57.98 25.15
CA ALA A 9 -2.06 -57.46 25.20
C ALA A 9 -2.12 -55.95 24.92
N ASP A 10 -1.18 -55.18 25.47
CA ASP A 10 -1.14 -53.72 25.32
C ASP A 10 -0.80 -53.29 23.88
N ARG A 11 0.04 -54.08 23.20
CA ARG A 11 0.40 -53.85 21.79
C ARG A 11 -0.77 -54.14 20.84
N GLN A 12 -1.59 -55.14 21.14
CA GLN A 12 -2.80 -55.42 20.35
C GLN A 12 -3.84 -54.30 20.51
N LEU A 13 -3.98 -53.75 21.72
CA LEU A 13 -4.91 -52.66 22.01
C LEU A 13 -4.49 -51.36 21.29
N LEU A 14 -3.19 -51.09 21.23
CA LEU A 14 -2.62 -49.95 20.49
C LEU A 14 -2.83 -50.07 18.98
N VAL A 15 -2.66 -51.27 18.41
CA VAL A 15 -2.90 -51.54 16.98
C VAL A 15 -4.37 -51.38 16.65
N LEU A 16 -5.28 -51.83 17.53
CA LEU A 16 -6.72 -51.69 17.33
C LEU A 16 -7.17 -50.22 17.36
N LEU A 17 -6.59 -49.41 18.27
CA LEU A 17 -6.84 -47.96 18.39
C LEU A 17 -6.34 -47.19 17.16
N VAL A 18 -5.13 -47.50 16.68
CA VAL A 18 -4.59 -46.86 15.46
C VAL A 18 -5.43 -47.24 14.24
N ALA A 19 -5.88 -48.49 14.14
CA ALA A 19 -6.76 -48.92 13.05
C ALA A 19 -8.13 -48.22 13.10
N THR A 20 -8.73 -48.02 14.28
CA THR A 20 -10.00 -47.28 14.41
C THR A 20 -9.84 -45.78 14.13
N VAL A 21 -8.72 -45.15 14.53
CA VAL A 21 -8.43 -43.74 14.20
C VAL A 21 -8.20 -43.56 12.70
N ILE A 22 -7.47 -44.46 12.05
CA ILE A 22 -7.26 -44.42 10.59
C ILE A 22 -8.59 -44.66 9.84
N ALA A 23 -9.42 -45.60 10.30
CA ALA A 23 -10.72 -45.86 9.69
C ALA A 23 -11.69 -44.68 9.86
N THR A 24 -11.70 -44.01 11.01
CA THR A 24 -12.53 -42.82 11.25
C THR A 24 -12.03 -41.61 10.44
N VAL A 25 -10.72 -41.33 10.41
CA VAL A 25 -10.14 -40.26 9.58
C VAL A 25 -10.37 -40.53 8.08
N GLY A 26 -10.26 -41.77 7.64
CA GLY A 26 -10.61 -42.19 6.27
C GLY A 26 -12.09 -42.00 5.93
N LEU A 27 -12.99 -42.25 6.89
CA LEU A 27 -14.44 -42.08 6.71
C LEU A 27 -14.84 -40.60 6.52
N PHE A 28 -14.06 -39.64 7.03
CA PHE A 28 -14.34 -38.20 6.89
C PHE A 28 -13.65 -37.55 5.69
N ILE A 29 -12.44 -37.99 5.31
CA ILE A 29 -11.67 -37.38 4.21
C ILE A 29 -12.24 -37.79 2.83
N VAL A 30 -12.67 -39.05 2.68
CA VAL A 30 -13.21 -39.58 1.41
C VAL A 30 -14.51 -38.90 0.97
N PRO A 31 -15.52 -38.63 1.82
CA PRO A 31 -16.72 -37.90 1.41
C PRO A 31 -16.44 -36.42 1.12
N LEU A 32 -15.53 -35.76 1.84
CA LEU A 32 -15.13 -34.37 1.57
C LEU A 32 -14.44 -34.23 0.19
N TYR A 33 -13.58 -35.19 -0.16
CA TYR A 33 -12.97 -35.24 -1.49
C TYR A 33 -13.97 -35.57 -2.60
N SER A 34 -14.97 -36.41 -2.30
CA SER A 34 -16.03 -36.76 -3.25
C SER A 34 -17.01 -35.60 -3.50
N ILE A 35 -17.35 -34.82 -2.47
CA ILE A 35 -18.20 -33.62 -2.57
C ILE A 35 -17.50 -32.54 -3.40
N THR A 36 -16.22 -32.26 -3.13
CA THR A 36 -15.44 -31.27 -3.90
C THR A 36 -15.29 -31.67 -5.37
N LYS A 37 -15.09 -32.96 -5.65
CA LYS A 37 -15.04 -33.48 -7.03
C LYS A 37 -16.42 -33.46 -7.72
N LEU A 38 -17.51 -33.67 -6.99
CA LEU A 38 -18.88 -33.60 -7.51
C LEU A 38 -19.30 -32.16 -7.85
N VAL A 39 -18.93 -31.19 -7.00
CA VAL A 39 -19.13 -29.76 -7.25
C VAL A 39 -18.35 -29.32 -8.49
N LYS A 40 -17.09 -29.77 -8.62
CA LYS A 40 -16.25 -29.48 -9.80
C LYS A 40 -16.80 -30.08 -11.09
N ARG A 41 -17.38 -31.30 -11.03
CA ARG A 41 -18.05 -31.96 -12.17
C ARG A 41 -19.39 -31.34 -12.55
N LYS A 42 -20.13 -30.74 -11.60
CA LYS A 42 -21.37 -30.01 -11.91
C LYS A 42 -21.06 -28.66 -12.54
N LEU A 43 -20.02 -27.96 -12.06
CA LEU A 43 -19.54 -26.71 -12.65
C LEU A 43 -18.99 -26.89 -14.08
N SER A 44 -18.36 -28.04 -14.37
CA SER A 44 -17.85 -28.35 -15.73
C SER A 44 -18.90 -28.84 -16.72
N LYS A 45 -20.17 -28.98 -16.31
CA LYS A 45 -21.29 -29.44 -17.14
C LYS A 45 -22.35 -28.37 -17.41
N LEU A 46 -22.14 -27.15 -16.91
CA LEU A 46 -22.97 -26.01 -17.32
C LEU A 46 -22.66 -25.67 -18.78
N PRO A 47 -23.67 -25.51 -19.65
CA PRO A 47 -23.44 -25.17 -21.05
C PRO A 47 -22.84 -23.77 -21.16
N THR A 48 -21.84 -23.64 -22.04
CA THR A 48 -21.30 -22.35 -22.49
C THR A 48 -22.39 -21.64 -23.29
N ALA A 49 -23.15 -20.76 -22.66
CA ALA A 49 -24.08 -19.88 -23.34
C ALA A 49 -23.31 -18.68 -23.90
N SER A 50 -23.31 -18.58 -25.22
CA SER A 50 -22.82 -17.44 -25.99
C SER A 50 -23.61 -16.16 -25.68
N HIS A 51 -22.87 -15.06 -25.60
CA HIS A 51 -23.30 -13.67 -25.44
C HIS A 51 -24.53 -13.25 -26.28
N PRO A 52 -25.26 -12.24 -25.79
CA PRO A 52 -25.44 -11.00 -26.52
C PRO A 52 -24.44 -9.97 -25.99
N SER A 53 -23.81 -9.26 -26.92
CA SER A 53 -22.96 -8.10 -26.68
C SER A 53 -23.78 -7.00 -26.01
N GLU A 54 -23.49 -6.69 -24.75
CA GLU A 54 -23.86 -5.42 -24.13
C GLU A 54 -22.59 -4.72 -23.67
N GLN A 55 -22.44 -3.50 -24.17
CA GLN A 55 -21.25 -2.67 -24.12
C GLN A 55 -20.82 -2.41 -22.69
N THR A 56 -19.52 -2.54 -22.43
CA THR A 56 -18.87 -2.14 -21.18
C THR A 56 -18.94 -0.61 -21.05
N PRO A 57 -19.47 -0.03 -19.97
CA PRO A 57 -19.05 1.30 -19.56
C PRO A 57 -17.79 1.18 -18.69
N PRO A 58 -16.75 1.99 -18.93
CA PRO A 58 -15.65 2.14 -17.99
C PRO A 58 -16.12 2.99 -16.82
N GLY A 59 -15.75 2.60 -15.60
CA GLY A 59 -15.90 3.45 -14.43
C GLY A 59 -17.16 3.18 -13.60
N ARG A 60 -16.94 2.67 -12.38
CA ARG A 60 -17.66 3.15 -11.21
C ARG A 60 -16.66 3.45 -10.12
N GLY A 61 -16.12 4.67 -10.20
CA GLY A 61 -15.90 5.45 -8.99
C GLY A 61 -17.23 5.57 -8.23
N ARG A 62 -17.14 5.63 -6.91
CA ARG A 62 -18.30 5.83 -6.03
C ARG A 62 -19.14 7.01 -6.52
N SER A 63 -20.35 6.72 -6.99
CA SER A 63 -21.39 7.73 -7.15
C SER A 63 -21.88 8.08 -5.75
N VAL A 64 -21.54 9.27 -5.27
CA VAL A 64 -21.96 9.80 -3.96
C VAL A 64 -23.37 10.37 -4.11
N LEU A 65 -24.35 9.49 -4.28
CA LEU A 65 -25.77 9.85 -4.17
C LEU A 65 -26.38 8.86 -3.18
N PHE A 66 -26.35 9.25 -1.90
CA PHE A 66 -26.79 8.51 -0.71
C PHE A 66 -26.05 7.18 -0.45
N PRO A 67 -25.09 7.11 0.49
CA PRO A 67 -24.53 5.84 0.88
C PRO A 67 -25.52 5.18 1.83
N TYR A 68 -26.46 4.42 1.29
CA TYR A 68 -26.96 3.30 2.09
C TYR A 68 -25.74 2.48 2.50
N PRO A 69 -25.63 2.07 3.77
CA PRO A 69 -24.54 1.21 4.19
C PRO A 69 -24.49 0.00 3.25
N PRO A 70 -23.28 -0.47 2.87
CA PRO A 70 -23.19 -1.65 2.02
C PRO A 70 -24.02 -2.76 2.65
N THR A 71 -24.75 -3.51 1.81
CA THR A 71 -25.65 -4.56 2.30
C THR A 71 -24.90 -5.46 3.26
N PHE A 72 -25.43 -5.65 4.46
CA PHE A 72 -24.82 -6.52 5.45
C PHE A 72 -24.66 -7.94 4.86
N ALA A 73 -23.49 -8.54 5.06
CA ALA A 73 -23.03 -9.77 4.40
C ALA A 73 -22.94 -9.73 2.85
N GLY A 74 -23.08 -8.56 2.23
CA GLY A 74 -22.84 -8.34 0.79
C GLY A 74 -21.35 -8.32 0.44
N SER A 75 -21.04 -8.45 -0.85
CA SER A 75 -19.65 -8.48 -1.35
C SER A 75 -18.87 -7.22 -1.01
N GLU A 76 -19.48 -6.04 -1.15
CA GLU A 76 -18.86 -4.76 -0.79
C GLU A 76 -18.58 -4.66 0.71
N HIS A 77 -19.51 -5.11 1.55
CA HIS A 77 -19.32 -5.17 3.00
C HIS A 77 -18.19 -6.12 3.37
N ALA A 78 -18.13 -7.30 2.76
CA ALA A 78 -17.06 -8.27 2.99
C ALA A 78 -15.69 -7.75 2.54
N GLN A 79 -15.61 -7.09 1.37
CA GLN A 79 -14.35 -6.52 0.87
C GLN A 79 -13.87 -5.38 1.77
N TYR A 80 -14.77 -4.51 2.22
CA TYR A 80 -14.42 -3.43 3.14
C TYR A 80 -13.88 -3.96 4.48
N LEU A 81 -14.59 -4.93 5.10
CA LEU A 81 -14.11 -5.56 6.33
C LEU A 81 -12.78 -6.28 6.11
N TRP A 82 -12.60 -6.98 4.99
CA TRP A 82 -11.34 -7.63 4.67
C TRP A 82 -10.18 -6.63 4.57
N GLN A 83 -10.36 -5.51 3.86
CA GLN A 83 -9.32 -4.46 3.76
C GLN A 83 -8.96 -3.91 5.14
N MET A 84 -9.96 -3.49 5.92
CA MET A 84 -9.75 -2.87 7.22
C MET A 84 -9.10 -3.82 8.22
N LEU A 85 -9.57 -5.08 8.32
CA LEU A 85 -9.03 -6.05 9.27
C LEU A 85 -7.61 -6.52 8.93
N ASN A 86 -7.26 -6.56 7.63
CA ASN A 86 -5.94 -7.01 7.20
C ASN A 86 -4.91 -5.88 7.15
N GLN A 87 -5.33 -4.62 7.05
CA GLN A 87 -4.42 -3.47 6.97
C GLN A 87 -3.45 -3.44 8.15
N ASP A 88 -3.96 -3.39 9.38
CA ASP A 88 -3.14 -3.31 10.59
C ASP A 88 -2.20 -4.52 10.71
N TYR A 89 -2.68 -5.69 10.32
CA TYR A 89 -1.92 -6.92 10.37
C TYR A 89 -0.75 -6.95 9.37
N TYR A 90 -0.95 -6.47 8.15
CA TYR A 90 0.13 -6.40 7.17
C TYR A 90 1.09 -5.24 7.47
N GLN A 91 0.59 -4.12 8.01
CA GLN A 91 1.45 -3.04 8.51
C GLN A 91 2.37 -3.54 9.63
N PHE A 92 1.84 -4.31 10.59
CA PHE A 92 2.65 -4.96 11.62
C PHE A 92 3.73 -5.87 11.03
N GLN A 93 3.37 -6.75 10.08
CA GLN A 93 4.34 -7.66 9.44
C GLN A 93 5.44 -6.91 8.69
N LEU A 94 5.11 -5.82 7.98
CA LEU A 94 6.09 -4.99 7.28
C LEU A 94 7.03 -4.27 8.26
N ALA A 95 6.49 -3.73 9.36
CA ALA A 95 7.29 -3.09 10.40
C ALA A 95 8.24 -4.08 11.09
N GLU A 96 7.79 -5.30 11.37
CA GLU A 96 8.66 -6.34 11.92
C GLU A 96 9.71 -6.81 10.90
N LEU A 97 9.34 -6.95 9.62
CA LEU A 97 10.31 -7.25 8.57
C LEU A 97 11.40 -6.17 8.49
N GLN A 98 11.03 -4.89 8.57
CA GLN A 98 12.00 -3.78 8.59
C GLN A 98 12.99 -3.91 9.77
N LYS A 99 12.50 -4.22 10.97
CA LYS A 99 13.35 -4.42 12.16
C LYS A 99 14.28 -5.63 11.98
N LEU A 100 13.76 -6.74 11.45
CA LEU A 100 14.54 -7.95 11.20
C LEU A 100 15.64 -7.70 10.16
N LEU A 101 15.33 -7.02 9.05
CA LEU A 101 16.32 -6.62 8.06
C LEU A 101 17.41 -5.74 8.69
N ALA A 102 17.02 -4.75 9.50
CA ALA A 102 17.98 -3.86 10.17
C ALA A 102 18.92 -4.62 11.11
N ARG A 103 18.41 -5.61 11.86
CA ARG A 103 19.24 -6.46 12.72
C ARG A 103 20.29 -7.25 11.93
N GLU A 104 19.94 -7.71 10.75
CA GLU A 104 20.84 -8.45 9.86
C GLU A 104 21.73 -7.52 9.00
N GLY A 105 21.69 -6.20 9.23
CA GLY A 105 22.51 -5.22 8.51
C GLY A 105 21.99 -4.85 7.13
N TYR A 106 20.68 -4.95 6.90
CA TYR A 106 20.01 -4.58 5.65
C TYR A 106 18.96 -3.49 5.90
N THR A 107 18.60 -2.79 4.83
CA THR A 107 17.52 -1.80 4.83
C THR A 107 16.60 -2.00 3.62
N LEU A 108 15.46 -1.31 3.62
CA LEU A 108 14.61 -1.16 2.45
C LEU A 108 14.99 0.13 1.71
N SER A 109 15.02 0.07 0.39
CA SER A 109 15.37 1.18 -0.49
C SER A 109 14.50 1.16 -1.74
N PHE A 110 14.21 2.33 -2.30
CA PHE A 110 13.55 2.49 -3.60
C PHE A 110 14.52 2.34 -4.77
N ARG A 111 15.82 2.39 -4.47
CA ARG A 111 16.89 2.36 -5.44
C ARG A 111 17.15 0.94 -5.93
N LYS A 112 16.68 0.65 -7.14
CA LYS A 112 16.82 -0.67 -7.78
C LYS A 112 18.27 -1.07 -8.02
N ASP A 113 19.15 -0.11 -8.24
CA ASP A 113 20.60 -0.28 -8.41
C ASP A 113 21.30 -0.78 -7.13
N HIS A 114 20.74 -0.47 -5.95
CA HIS A 114 21.25 -0.92 -4.65
C HIS A 114 20.63 -2.24 -4.17
N ARG A 115 19.83 -2.90 -5.02
CA ARG A 115 19.18 -4.16 -4.69
C ARG A 115 20.20 -5.25 -4.37
N VAL A 116 20.01 -5.88 -3.21
CA VAL A 116 20.75 -7.06 -2.77
C VAL A 116 19.80 -8.24 -2.66
N ILE A 117 20.31 -9.44 -2.96
CA ILE A 117 19.63 -10.70 -2.66
C ILE A 117 20.14 -11.17 -1.31
N LEU A 118 19.23 -11.41 -0.36
CA LEU A 118 19.59 -11.89 0.96
C LEU A 118 20.26 -13.29 0.88
N PRO A 119 21.33 -13.53 1.64
CA PRO A 119 21.87 -14.88 1.84
C PRO A 119 20.81 -15.85 2.38
N SER A 120 20.93 -17.15 2.04
CA SER A 120 19.90 -18.16 2.36
C SER A 120 19.71 -18.39 3.87
N ASP A 121 20.78 -18.29 4.64
CA ASP A 121 20.79 -18.36 6.10
C ASP A 121 20.05 -17.17 6.71
N VAL A 122 20.33 -15.95 6.22
CA VAL A 122 19.64 -14.72 6.63
C VAL A 122 18.15 -14.79 6.27
N GLN A 123 17.81 -15.24 5.06
CA GLN A 123 16.41 -15.44 4.66
C GLN A 123 15.70 -16.42 5.60
N SER A 124 16.36 -17.51 5.97
CA SER A 124 15.80 -18.54 6.86
C SER A 124 15.57 -18.00 8.27
N ALA A 125 16.53 -17.23 8.81
CA ALA A 125 16.41 -16.59 10.11
C ALA A 125 15.24 -15.58 10.15
N ILE A 126 15.17 -14.70 9.15
CA ILE A 126 14.08 -13.71 9.03
C ILE A 126 12.73 -14.42 8.86
N ALA A 127 12.63 -15.43 7.99
CA ALA A 127 11.38 -16.15 7.75
C ALA A 127 10.83 -16.81 9.02
N LYS A 128 11.70 -17.50 9.77
CA LYS A 128 11.33 -18.13 11.04
C LYS A 128 10.80 -17.10 12.03
N GLU A 129 11.56 -16.04 12.27
CA GLU A 129 11.19 -15.05 13.28
C GLU A 129 9.95 -14.24 12.90
N LEU A 130 9.77 -13.97 11.61
CA LEU A 130 8.56 -13.33 11.10
C LEU A 130 7.32 -14.17 11.38
N ILE A 131 7.38 -15.50 11.23
CA ILE A 131 6.27 -16.40 11.60
C ILE A 131 6.01 -16.37 13.10
N ALA A 132 7.05 -16.43 13.95
CA ALA A 132 6.87 -16.37 15.39
C ALA A 132 6.18 -15.07 15.84
N LYS A 133 6.58 -13.93 15.27
CA LYS A 133 5.97 -12.61 15.52
C LYS A 133 4.54 -12.55 14.99
N ARG A 134 4.27 -13.12 13.82
CA ARG A 134 2.95 -13.24 13.21
C ARG A 134 1.98 -14.03 14.10
N GLU A 135 2.42 -15.17 14.64
CA GLU A 135 1.61 -16.00 15.54
C GLU A 135 1.28 -15.28 16.84
N ARG A 136 2.26 -14.56 17.40
CA ARG A 136 2.07 -13.76 18.61
C ARG A 136 1.11 -12.59 18.39
N TYR A 137 1.14 -11.96 17.23
CA TYR A 137 0.18 -10.90 16.89
C TYR A 137 -1.24 -11.43 16.82
N LEU A 138 -1.44 -12.58 16.15
CA LEU A 138 -2.77 -13.18 16.00
C LEU A 138 -3.33 -13.74 17.31
N ALA A 139 -2.46 -14.18 18.22
CA ALA A 139 -2.86 -14.72 19.51
C ALA A 139 -1.89 -14.24 20.62
N PRO A 140 -2.11 -13.04 21.17
CA PRO A 140 -1.20 -12.42 22.15
C PRO A 140 -1.00 -13.22 23.44
N SER A 141 -1.95 -14.09 23.79
CA SER A 141 -1.88 -14.98 24.95
C SER A 141 -1.04 -16.24 24.73
N LYS A 142 -0.66 -16.56 23.48
CA LYS A 142 0.26 -17.68 23.21
C LYS A 142 1.62 -17.38 23.82
N ASN A 143 2.19 -18.38 24.50
CA ASN A 143 3.54 -18.26 25.03
C ASN A 143 4.58 -18.27 23.89
N THR A 144 5.78 -17.74 24.16
CA THR A 144 6.83 -17.60 23.14
C THR A 144 7.28 -18.94 22.58
N ALA A 145 7.45 -19.96 23.44
CA ALA A 145 7.94 -21.27 23.03
C ALA A 145 7.03 -21.96 21.99
N LEU A 146 5.70 -21.83 22.16
CA LEU A 146 4.74 -22.37 21.21
C LEU A 146 4.79 -21.62 19.87
N CYS A 147 4.97 -20.29 19.89
CA CYS A 147 5.16 -19.53 18.65
C CYS A 147 6.43 -19.96 17.90
N ASP A 148 7.52 -20.25 18.64
CA ASP A 148 8.77 -20.73 18.05
C ASP A 148 8.60 -22.14 17.45
N GLU A 149 7.86 -23.03 18.11
CA GLU A 149 7.55 -24.36 17.59
C GLU A 149 6.70 -24.30 16.30
N ILE A 150 5.72 -23.39 16.25
CA ILE A 150 4.93 -23.15 15.04
C ILE A 150 5.83 -22.62 13.93
N ALA A 151 6.75 -21.70 14.24
CA ALA A 151 7.71 -21.18 13.28
C ALA A 151 8.63 -22.28 12.73
N GLU A 152 9.15 -23.17 13.58
CA GLU A 152 9.95 -24.31 13.16
C GLU A 152 9.18 -25.29 12.26
N THR A 153 7.91 -25.52 12.57
CA THR A 153 7.05 -26.35 11.72
C THR A 153 6.81 -25.69 10.36
N ALA A 154 6.55 -24.38 10.34
CA ALA A 154 6.41 -23.62 9.10
C ALA A 154 7.72 -23.58 8.27
N MET A 155 8.88 -23.59 8.92
CA MET A 155 10.19 -23.69 8.27
C MET A 155 10.42 -25.06 7.63
N ARG A 156 10.06 -26.14 8.33
CA ARG A 156 10.17 -27.53 7.83
C ARG A 156 9.28 -27.76 6.61
N ASP A 157 8.08 -27.21 6.61
CA ASP A 157 7.11 -27.41 5.53
C ASP A 157 7.29 -26.41 4.37
N GLY A 158 8.29 -25.51 4.46
CA GLY A 158 8.58 -24.49 3.44
C GLY A 158 7.62 -23.29 3.45
N GLY A 159 6.63 -23.28 4.33
CA GLY A 159 5.60 -22.24 4.41
C GLY A 159 6.16 -20.88 4.83
N ALA A 160 7.12 -20.88 5.76
CA ALA A 160 7.77 -19.66 6.24
C ALA A 160 8.56 -18.96 5.12
N GLN A 161 9.38 -19.72 4.40
CA GLN A 161 10.18 -19.20 3.29
C GLN A 161 9.28 -18.69 2.16
N LYS A 162 8.23 -19.44 1.81
CA LYS A 162 7.28 -19.04 0.77
C LYS A 162 6.53 -17.75 1.12
N LEU A 163 6.18 -17.56 2.40
CA LEU A 163 5.57 -16.32 2.86
C LEU A 163 6.54 -15.14 2.70
N LEU A 164 7.78 -15.29 3.19
CA LEU A 164 8.80 -14.24 3.08
C LEU A 164 9.08 -13.88 1.61
N GLU A 165 9.26 -14.89 0.75
CA GLU A 165 9.46 -14.69 -0.69
C GLU A 165 8.31 -13.90 -1.31
N LYS A 166 7.06 -14.22 -0.94
CA LYS A 166 5.89 -13.51 -1.46
C LYS A 166 5.85 -12.06 -0.99
N ILE A 167 6.16 -11.78 0.28
CA ILE A 167 6.24 -10.42 0.81
C ILE A 167 7.34 -9.63 0.10
N ILE A 168 8.54 -10.19 -0.07
CA ILE A 168 9.64 -9.54 -0.77
C ILE A 168 9.27 -9.25 -2.23
N THR A 169 8.63 -10.21 -2.90
CA THR A 169 8.20 -10.07 -4.30
C THR A 169 7.16 -8.96 -4.47
N LEU A 170 6.16 -8.89 -3.58
CA LEU A 170 5.15 -7.83 -3.62
C LEU A 170 5.75 -6.46 -3.33
N ASN A 171 6.67 -6.37 -2.36
CA ASN A 171 7.40 -5.12 -2.11
C ASN A 171 8.21 -4.68 -3.33
N LYS A 172 8.87 -5.62 -4.00
CA LYS A 172 9.59 -5.36 -5.26
C LYS A 172 8.66 -4.84 -6.36
N GLU A 173 7.46 -5.41 -6.50
CA GLU A 173 6.44 -4.91 -7.43
C GLU A 173 5.97 -3.49 -7.09
N LEU A 174 5.98 -3.13 -5.81
CA LEU A 174 5.69 -1.79 -5.30
C LEU A 174 6.90 -0.84 -5.33
N GLY A 175 8.03 -1.25 -5.91
CA GLY A 175 9.24 -0.42 -6.02
C GLY A 175 10.17 -0.44 -4.81
N TRP A 176 9.93 -1.32 -3.84
CA TRP A 176 10.78 -1.47 -2.65
C TRP A 176 11.73 -2.65 -2.77
N TYR A 177 13.02 -2.40 -2.54
CA TYR A 177 14.11 -3.37 -2.66
C TYR A 177 14.86 -3.51 -1.34
N ILE A 178 15.34 -4.71 -1.06
CA ILE A 178 16.30 -4.92 0.04
C ILE A 178 17.66 -4.43 -0.42
N ALA A 179 18.33 -3.62 0.40
CA ALA A 179 19.65 -3.06 0.12
C ALA A 179 20.54 -3.17 1.36
N ARG A 180 21.85 -2.96 1.18
CA ARG A 180 22.73 -2.67 2.33
C ARG A 180 22.56 -1.21 2.72
N PRO A 181 22.66 -0.87 4.01
CA PRO A 181 22.70 0.52 4.44
C PRO A 181 23.89 1.18 3.76
N ASP A 182 23.59 2.15 2.91
CA ASP A 182 24.62 2.97 2.28
C ASP A 182 25.16 3.93 3.34
N THR A 183 26.48 3.95 3.51
CA THR A 183 27.15 4.93 4.37
C THR A 183 26.87 6.37 3.93
N ASP A 184 26.56 6.60 2.65
CA ASP A 184 26.07 7.90 2.16
C ASP A 184 24.56 8.10 2.37
N CYS A 185 23.74 7.04 2.47
CA CYS A 185 22.35 7.19 2.91
C CYS A 185 22.24 7.64 4.38
N ASN A 186 23.27 7.43 5.22
CA ASN A 186 23.33 8.07 6.54
C ASN A 186 23.51 9.60 6.47
N ARG A 187 23.92 10.17 5.31
CA ARG A 187 23.83 11.61 5.05
C ARG A 187 22.44 12.01 4.54
N GLN A 188 21.78 11.22 3.70
CA GLN A 188 20.39 11.49 3.27
C GLN A 188 19.39 11.34 4.43
N ALA A 189 19.62 10.42 5.36
CA ALA A 189 18.87 10.32 6.63
C ALA A 189 19.08 11.53 7.57
N GLN A 190 20.12 12.36 7.36
CA GLN A 190 20.29 13.64 8.07
C GLN A 190 19.49 14.79 7.44
N VAL A 191 18.89 14.60 6.26
CA VAL A 191 18.13 15.62 5.52
C VAL A 191 16.62 15.59 5.85
N LEU A 192 16.19 14.57 6.60
CA LEU A 192 14.84 14.50 7.15
C LEU A 192 14.61 15.57 8.22
N PRO A 193 13.39 16.12 8.31
CA PRO A 193 12.17 15.74 7.58
C PRO A 193 12.02 16.37 6.18
N TYR A 194 11.28 15.70 5.29
CA TYR A 194 10.77 16.28 4.05
C TYR A 194 9.73 17.35 4.35
N ARG A 195 9.73 18.42 3.57
CA ARG A 195 8.70 19.46 3.56
C ARG A 195 7.76 19.20 2.41
N GLN A 196 6.50 18.94 2.70
CA GLN A 196 5.50 18.58 1.70
C GLN A 196 4.33 19.56 1.75
N MET A 197 3.82 19.90 0.56
CA MET A 197 2.68 20.80 0.40
C MET A 197 1.69 20.20 -0.61
N LYS A 198 0.40 20.35 -0.33
CA LYS A 198 -0.69 20.07 -1.25
C LYS A 198 -1.52 21.33 -1.43
N ILE A 199 -1.69 21.72 -2.68
CA ILE A 199 -2.54 22.83 -3.09
C ILE A 199 -3.68 22.23 -3.92
N THR A 200 -4.91 22.49 -3.49
CA THR A 200 -6.12 22.06 -4.19
C THR A 200 -6.90 23.29 -4.60
N ILE A 201 -7.09 23.51 -5.89
CA ILE A 201 -7.91 24.60 -6.41
C ILE A 201 -9.19 24.04 -6.99
N ARG A 202 -10.32 24.59 -6.58
CA ARG A 202 -11.64 24.37 -7.16
C ARG A 202 -12.04 25.62 -7.93
N ALA A 203 -12.25 25.47 -9.24
CA ALA A 203 -12.62 26.55 -10.13
C ALA A 203 -13.95 26.24 -10.84
N THR A 204 -14.88 27.19 -10.85
CA THR A 204 -16.14 27.04 -11.59
C THR A 204 -15.90 26.96 -13.09
N LYS A 205 -16.93 26.57 -13.86
CA LYS A 205 -16.84 26.40 -15.32
C LYS A 205 -16.52 27.71 -16.06
N GLU A 206 -16.92 28.84 -15.49
CA GLU A 206 -16.75 30.18 -16.07
C GLU A 206 -15.30 30.66 -16.02
N MET A 207 -14.50 30.14 -15.09
CA MET A 207 -13.11 30.51 -14.95
C MET A 207 -12.29 30.05 -16.17
N LEU A 208 -11.19 30.70 -16.48
CA LEU A 208 -10.29 30.24 -17.53
C LEU A 208 -9.04 29.63 -16.88
N THR A 209 -8.36 28.75 -17.61
CA THR A 209 -7.07 28.20 -17.15
C THR A 209 -6.09 29.32 -16.80
N ARG A 210 -6.16 30.47 -17.49
CA ARG A 210 -5.35 31.66 -17.17
C ARG A 210 -5.58 32.18 -15.74
N ASP A 211 -6.82 32.11 -15.25
CA ASP A 211 -7.21 32.65 -13.95
C ASP A 211 -6.73 31.72 -12.84
N VAL A 212 -6.83 30.40 -13.08
CA VAL A 212 -6.26 29.38 -12.19
C VAL A 212 -4.74 29.47 -12.15
N VAL A 213 -4.08 29.66 -13.30
CA VAL A 213 -2.62 29.82 -13.38
C VAL A 213 -2.17 31.09 -12.66
N ARG A 214 -2.94 32.18 -12.75
CA ARG A 214 -2.69 33.39 -11.97
C ARG A 214 -2.80 33.11 -10.48
N CYS A 215 -3.86 32.43 -10.03
CA CYS A 215 -4.02 32.02 -8.63
C CYS A 215 -2.84 31.17 -8.14
N LEU A 216 -2.37 30.18 -8.91
CA LEU A 216 -1.19 29.38 -8.56
C LEU A 216 0.08 30.23 -8.39
N ARG A 217 0.29 31.25 -9.23
CA ARG A 217 1.42 32.17 -9.14
C ARG A 217 1.30 33.14 -7.96
N ASP A 218 0.08 33.56 -7.64
CA ASP A 218 -0.18 34.37 -6.45
C ASP A 218 0.12 33.57 -5.18
N ILE A 219 -0.29 32.30 -5.12
CA ILE A 219 0.09 31.36 -4.05
C ILE A 219 1.62 31.18 -4.01
N ALA A 220 2.29 31.04 -5.16
CA ALA A 220 3.74 30.96 -5.21
C ALA A 220 4.42 32.21 -4.62
N SER A 221 3.86 33.40 -4.88
CA SER A 221 4.33 34.65 -4.27
C SER A 221 4.14 34.66 -2.76
N GLN A 222 2.98 34.20 -2.27
CA GLN A 222 2.74 34.07 -0.83
C GLN A 222 3.74 33.12 -0.17
N ILE A 223 4.05 31.99 -0.81
CA ILE A 223 5.05 31.02 -0.31
C ILE A 223 6.43 31.67 -0.19
N ARG A 224 6.82 32.55 -1.13
CA ARG A 224 8.08 33.30 -1.08
C ARG A 224 8.15 34.24 0.13
N GLU A 225 7.06 34.90 0.45
CA GLU A 225 7.02 35.95 1.46
C GLU A 225 6.75 35.42 2.88
N ALA A 226 5.95 34.36 3.01
CA ALA A 226 5.47 33.86 4.29
C ALA A 226 6.52 32.98 4.99
N PRO A 227 6.94 33.32 6.23
CA PRO A 227 7.99 32.58 6.94
C PRO A 227 7.66 31.08 7.04
N ILE A 228 8.63 30.25 6.68
CA ILE A 228 8.47 28.80 6.73
C ILE A 228 8.24 28.36 8.17
N THR A 229 7.12 27.67 8.41
CA THR A 229 6.82 27.01 9.68
C THR A 229 6.95 25.50 9.55
N ASP A 230 7.35 24.85 10.65
CA ASP A 230 7.43 23.38 10.75
C ASP A 230 6.11 22.77 11.27
N ILE A 231 5.09 23.60 11.50
CA ILE A 231 3.78 23.19 12.01
C ILE A 231 2.88 22.86 10.83
N ALA A 232 2.24 21.69 10.88
CA ALA A 232 1.28 21.30 9.87
C ALA A 232 0.16 22.36 9.78
N THR A 233 0.01 22.96 8.61
CA THR A 233 -0.92 24.07 8.40
C THR A 233 -1.92 23.69 7.33
N LYS A 234 -3.21 23.93 7.60
CA LYS A 234 -4.30 23.81 6.65
C LYS A 234 -5.09 25.11 6.61
N ALA A 235 -5.21 25.70 5.43
CA ALA A 235 -5.96 26.92 5.19
C ALA A 235 -6.85 26.76 3.95
N THR A 236 -7.98 27.47 3.95
CA THR A 236 -8.90 27.54 2.81
C THR A 236 -9.19 29.01 2.56
N GLU A 237 -8.97 29.46 1.33
CA GLU A 237 -9.17 30.85 0.94
C GLU A 237 -10.00 30.94 -0.34
N ALA A 238 -10.95 31.87 -0.36
CA ALA A 238 -11.70 32.24 -1.56
C ALA A 238 -10.97 33.43 -2.21
N VAL A 239 -10.57 33.27 -3.46
CA VAL A 239 -9.82 34.30 -4.22
C VAL A 239 -10.78 35.21 -4.95
N ASP A 240 -11.84 34.63 -5.51
CA ASP A 240 -12.91 35.30 -6.25
C ASP A 240 -14.17 34.41 -6.22
N ASP A 241 -15.30 34.90 -6.71
CA ASP A 241 -16.60 34.19 -6.75
C ASP A 241 -16.52 32.83 -7.48
N GLY A 242 -15.50 32.63 -8.31
CA GLY A 242 -15.29 31.41 -9.10
C GLY A 242 -14.12 30.52 -8.68
N ILE A 243 -13.24 30.94 -7.76
CA ILE A 243 -12.02 30.19 -7.38
C ILE A 243 -11.86 30.12 -5.86
N VAL A 244 -11.78 28.88 -5.37
CA VAL A 244 -11.44 28.57 -3.98
C VAL A 244 -10.20 27.68 -3.98
N TYR A 245 -9.22 27.96 -3.13
CA TYR A 245 -8.10 27.06 -2.90
C TYR A 245 -7.99 26.60 -1.46
N GLU A 246 -7.51 25.37 -1.31
CA GLU A 246 -7.08 24.78 -0.06
C GLU A 246 -5.57 24.56 -0.12
N TYR A 247 -4.89 24.95 0.94
CA TYR A 247 -3.46 24.76 1.11
C TYR A 247 -3.20 23.91 2.36
N GLU A 248 -2.46 22.82 2.18
CA GLU A 248 -2.03 21.92 3.25
C GLU A 248 -0.51 21.80 3.21
N SER A 249 0.15 21.91 4.36
CA SER A 249 1.60 21.69 4.51
C SER A 249 1.91 20.85 5.72
N TRP A 250 2.92 19.99 5.62
CA TRP A 250 3.35 19.11 6.69
C TRP A 250 4.81 18.67 6.53
N LEU A 251 5.35 18.08 7.59
CA LEU A 251 6.68 17.47 7.61
C LEU A 251 6.56 15.94 7.63
N THR A 252 7.35 15.27 6.80
CA THR A 252 7.40 13.80 6.73
C THR A 252 8.81 13.32 7.05
N ALA A 253 8.95 12.58 8.15
CA ALA A 253 10.22 12.02 8.59
C ALA A 253 10.47 10.59 8.08
N ILE A 254 9.58 10.05 7.25
CA ILE A 254 9.63 8.65 6.79
C ILE A 254 9.80 8.64 5.26
N PRO A 255 10.91 8.08 4.72
CA PRO A 255 11.06 7.81 3.29
C PRO A 255 10.09 6.74 2.74
N PRO A 256 9.67 6.83 1.46
CA PRO A 256 9.97 7.93 0.55
C PRO A 256 9.00 9.07 0.88
N GLY A 257 9.33 10.30 0.53
CA GLY A 257 8.29 11.30 0.53
C GLY A 257 7.25 11.03 -0.59
N LEU A 258 6.83 12.06 -1.29
CA LEU A 258 6.03 12.01 -2.51
C LEU A 258 6.80 11.41 -3.69
N PHE A 259 8.13 11.48 -3.70
CA PHE A 259 8.94 11.03 -4.82
C PHE A 259 9.90 9.92 -4.37
N PRO A 260 9.73 8.68 -4.86
CA PRO A 260 10.53 7.52 -4.44
C PRO A 260 11.74 7.28 -5.34
N ASP A 261 11.72 7.74 -6.59
CA ASP A 261 12.81 7.54 -7.55
C ASP A 261 13.78 8.72 -7.53
N THR A 262 15.06 8.46 -7.85
CA THR A 262 16.13 9.47 -7.84
C THR A 262 15.89 10.64 -8.79
N ALA A 263 15.14 10.44 -9.87
CA ALA A 263 14.64 11.51 -10.71
C ALA A 263 13.55 10.96 -11.64
N GLY A 264 12.58 11.79 -12.02
CA GLY A 264 11.53 11.35 -12.93
C GLY A 264 10.59 12.45 -13.37
N SER A 265 9.87 12.17 -14.46
CA SER A 265 8.88 13.07 -15.06
C SER A 265 7.45 12.49 -15.09
N LYS A 266 7.27 11.32 -14.46
CA LYS A 266 5.98 10.62 -14.37
C LYS A 266 5.47 10.65 -12.94
N VAL A 267 4.17 10.87 -12.79
CA VAL A 267 3.50 10.80 -11.49
C VAL A 267 3.61 9.37 -10.94
N PRO A 268 4.18 9.17 -9.74
CA PRO A 268 4.20 7.87 -9.08
C PRO A 268 2.79 7.32 -8.81
N GLN A 269 2.61 6.00 -8.93
CA GLN A 269 1.28 5.36 -8.79
C GLN A 269 0.63 5.60 -7.42
N PHE A 270 1.40 5.64 -6.34
CA PHE A 270 0.82 5.89 -5.01
C PHE A 270 0.28 7.33 -4.87
N ILE A 271 0.86 8.32 -5.56
CA ILE A 271 0.32 9.69 -5.60
C ILE A 271 -1.07 9.68 -6.25
N GLU A 272 -1.19 8.94 -7.36
CA GLU A 272 -2.48 8.77 -8.05
C GLU A 272 -3.55 8.20 -7.11
N GLU A 273 -3.19 7.16 -6.36
CA GLU A 273 -4.12 6.44 -5.49
C GLU A 273 -4.44 7.18 -4.18
N GLN A 274 -3.51 7.95 -3.62
CA GLN A 274 -3.66 8.54 -2.27
C GLN A 274 -4.00 10.03 -2.28
N HIS A 275 -3.49 10.79 -3.25
CA HIS A 275 -3.63 12.25 -3.26
C HIS A 275 -4.57 12.75 -4.37
N PHE A 276 -4.60 12.06 -5.51
CA PHE A 276 -5.40 12.45 -6.67
C PHE A 276 -6.80 11.79 -6.67
N SER A 277 -6.94 10.61 -6.09
CA SER A 277 -8.24 9.94 -5.92
C SER A 277 -9.20 10.63 -4.94
N THR A 278 -8.74 11.66 -4.21
CA THR A 278 -9.53 12.33 -3.18
C THR A 278 -10.56 13.32 -3.73
N VAL A 279 -10.48 13.68 -5.01
CA VAL A 279 -11.39 14.68 -5.62
C VAL A 279 -12.77 14.07 -5.85
N ARG A 280 -13.80 14.69 -5.27
CA ARG A 280 -15.19 14.35 -5.56
C ARG A 280 -15.58 14.95 -6.92
N ALA A 281 -16.20 14.14 -7.78
CA ALA A 281 -16.76 14.63 -9.02
C ALA A 281 -17.86 15.67 -8.71
N ASP A 282 -17.66 16.90 -9.15
CA ASP A 282 -18.66 17.96 -9.17
C ASP A 282 -18.63 18.69 -10.54
N SER A 283 -19.38 19.79 -10.67
CA SER A 283 -19.42 20.59 -11.88
C SER A 283 -18.22 21.54 -12.05
N CYS A 284 -17.27 21.54 -11.11
CA CYS A 284 -16.10 22.40 -11.12
C CYS A 284 -14.88 21.66 -11.67
N ARG A 285 -13.90 22.41 -12.17
CA ARG A 285 -12.56 21.87 -12.43
C ARG A 285 -11.77 21.88 -11.13
N HIS A 286 -11.04 20.80 -10.88
CA HIS A 286 -10.14 20.69 -9.73
C HIS A 286 -8.70 20.57 -10.20
N TYR A 287 -7.82 21.26 -9.51
CA TYR A 287 -6.37 21.22 -9.76
C TYR A 287 -5.73 20.80 -8.45
N ILE A 288 -5.02 19.68 -8.46
CA ILE A 288 -4.18 19.28 -7.33
C ILE A 288 -2.74 19.43 -7.75
N VAL A 289 -1.97 20.16 -6.94
CA VAL A 289 -0.51 20.28 -7.07
C VAL A 289 0.11 19.82 -5.75
N LEU A 290 1.10 18.94 -5.85
CA LEU A 290 1.89 18.42 -4.74
C LEU A 290 3.32 18.89 -4.93
N LEU A 291 3.92 19.41 -3.87
CA LEU A 291 5.29 19.91 -3.84
C LEU A 291 6.06 19.17 -2.76
N GLN A 292 7.33 18.90 -3.01
CA GLN A 292 8.25 18.38 -2.03
C GLN A 292 9.59 19.10 -2.07
N GLY A 293 10.10 19.37 -0.88
CA GLY A 293 11.51 19.61 -0.67
C GLY A 293 11.97 18.96 0.64
N ILE A 294 13.12 19.41 1.10
CA ILE A 294 13.74 19.00 2.37
C ILE A 294 13.54 20.11 3.41
N LYS A 295 13.81 19.83 4.69
CA LYS A 295 13.61 20.83 5.76
C LYS A 295 14.30 22.17 5.47
N THR A 296 15.47 22.12 4.83
CA THR A 296 16.30 23.29 4.47
C THR A 296 15.99 23.88 3.10
N SER A 297 15.01 23.34 2.35
CA SER A 297 14.58 23.95 1.08
C SER A 297 14.06 25.36 1.34
N SER A 298 14.55 26.33 0.56
CA SER A 298 14.12 27.72 0.68
C SER A 298 12.69 27.91 0.17
N GLN A 299 12.09 29.03 0.56
CA GLN A 299 10.77 29.46 0.10
C GLN A 299 10.77 29.64 -1.42
N GLU A 300 11.83 30.24 -1.96
CA GLU A 300 12.02 30.42 -3.39
C GLU A 300 12.06 29.08 -4.11
N ALA A 301 12.73 28.08 -3.53
CA ALA A 301 12.82 26.76 -4.11
C ALA A 301 11.44 26.07 -4.12
N MET A 302 10.65 26.17 -3.06
CA MET A 302 9.28 25.61 -3.04
C MET A 302 8.35 26.35 -4.01
N ALA A 303 8.41 27.68 -4.06
CA ALA A 303 7.62 28.51 -4.96
C ALA A 303 7.96 28.26 -6.44
N ALA A 304 9.23 28.05 -6.76
CA ALA A 304 9.68 27.76 -8.12
C ALA A 304 9.06 26.46 -8.67
N GLN A 305 8.87 25.44 -7.83
CA GLN A 305 8.18 24.21 -8.22
C GLN A 305 6.72 24.47 -8.59
N LEU A 306 6.03 25.29 -7.80
CA LEU A 306 4.65 25.66 -8.07
C LEU A 306 4.51 26.45 -9.38
N ASP A 307 5.45 27.35 -9.65
CA ASP A 307 5.51 28.09 -10.91
C ASP A 307 5.77 27.16 -12.11
N ALA A 308 6.64 26.16 -11.96
CA ALA A 308 6.90 25.16 -12.99
C ALA A 308 5.64 24.34 -13.30
N ALA A 309 4.94 23.85 -12.25
CA ALA A 309 3.66 23.17 -12.40
C ALA A 309 2.61 24.06 -13.08
N ALA A 310 2.49 25.33 -12.65
CA ALA A 310 1.58 26.30 -13.25
C ALA A 310 1.89 26.57 -14.72
N GLY A 311 3.17 26.61 -15.11
CA GLY A 311 3.61 26.72 -16.51
C GLY A 311 3.14 25.54 -17.37
N ARG A 312 3.24 24.32 -16.85
CA ARG A 312 2.76 23.11 -17.54
C ARG A 312 1.23 23.08 -17.68
N ILE A 313 0.52 23.48 -16.63
CA ILE A 313 -0.94 23.64 -16.67
C ILE A 313 -1.34 24.71 -17.71
N ALA A 314 -0.58 25.80 -17.80
CA ALA A 314 -0.84 26.88 -18.76
C ALA A 314 -0.75 26.44 -20.23
N VAL A 315 0.14 25.49 -20.54
CA VAL A 315 0.26 24.90 -21.90
C VAL A 315 -0.74 23.78 -22.17
N GLY A 316 -1.54 23.39 -21.17
CA GLY A 316 -2.69 22.49 -21.32
C GLY A 316 -2.50 21.07 -20.76
N ASP A 317 -1.36 20.77 -20.13
CA ASP A 317 -1.11 19.47 -19.51
C ASP A 317 -2.19 19.17 -18.44
N SER A 318 -2.76 17.97 -18.49
CA SER A 318 -3.74 17.49 -17.50
C SER A 318 -3.11 16.69 -16.36
N THR A 319 -1.88 16.24 -16.52
CA THR A 319 -1.10 15.53 -15.51
C THR A 319 0.38 15.70 -15.79
N GLY A 320 1.19 15.75 -14.76
CA GLY A 320 2.63 15.85 -14.91
C GLY A 320 3.36 15.75 -13.59
N ALA A 321 4.61 15.33 -13.64
CA ALA A 321 5.54 15.44 -12.52
C ALA A 321 6.92 15.83 -13.04
N GLU A 322 7.74 16.35 -12.15
CA GLU A 322 9.18 16.54 -12.34
C GLU A 322 9.82 16.60 -10.96
N TYR A 323 10.74 15.69 -10.71
CA TYR A 323 11.41 15.55 -9.43
C TYR A 323 12.82 15.00 -9.59
N ASP A 324 13.67 15.35 -8.65
CA ASP A 324 15.06 14.95 -8.49
C ASP A 324 15.30 14.71 -6.99
N ASP A 325 15.54 13.45 -6.64
CA ASP A 325 15.71 12.91 -5.29
C ASP A 325 14.58 13.37 -4.34
N ASP A 326 14.90 14.26 -3.40
CA ASP A 326 13.98 14.72 -2.37
C ASP A 326 13.20 15.98 -2.75
N TYR A 327 13.35 16.48 -3.98
CA TYR A 327 12.78 17.75 -4.44
C TYR A 327 11.96 17.57 -5.72
N GLY A 328 10.75 18.14 -5.77
CA GLY A 328 9.98 18.16 -7.02
C GLY A 328 8.48 18.33 -6.84
N TYR A 329 7.78 18.33 -7.96
CA TYR A 329 6.34 18.51 -8.00
C TYR A 329 5.62 17.42 -8.81
N ALA A 330 4.34 17.26 -8.49
CA ALA A 330 3.39 16.51 -9.30
C ALA A 330 2.05 17.26 -9.33
N PHE A 331 1.32 17.19 -10.43
CA PHE A 331 0.00 17.77 -10.52
C PHE A 331 -0.95 16.91 -11.35
N ARG A 332 -2.25 17.11 -11.10
CA ARG A 332 -3.33 16.58 -11.90
C ARG A 332 -4.51 17.54 -11.97
N VAL A 333 -5.08 17.64 -13.17
CA VAL A 333 -6.25 18.45 -13.49
C VAL A 333 -7.44 17.54 -13.74
N PHE A 334 -8.51 17.75 -12.99
CA PHE A 334 -9.78 17.05 -13.12
C PHE A 334 -10.78 17.97 -13.80
N ARG A 335 -11.26 17.54 -14.96
CA ARG A 335 -12.31 18.25 -15.70
C ARG A 335 -13.68 17.59 -15.43
N PRO A 336 -14.76 18.38 -15.36
CA PRO A 336 -16.11 17.83 -15.31
C PRO A 336 -16.38 16.92 -16.52
N ALA A 337 -17.22 15.89 -16.34
CA ALA A 337 -17.54 14.91 -17.38
C ALA A 337 -18.17 15.51 -18.66
N THR A 338 -18.68 16.74 -18.60
CA THR A 338 -19.21 17.50 -19.74
C THR A 338 -18.15 18.22 -20.58
N GLU A 339 -16.89 18.24 -20.16
CA GLU A 339 -15.76 18.90 -20.86
C GLU A 339 -14.63 17.92 -21.26
N ALA A 340 -14.79 16.62 -21.02
CA ALA A 340 -13.87 15.55 -21.44
C ALA A 340 -14.35 14.93 -22.75
#